data_AF-A0A2V9JDA6-F1
#
_entry.id   AF-A0A2V9JDA6-F1
#
_cell.length_a   1.000
_cell.length_b   1.000
_cell.length_c   1.000
_cell.angle_alpha   90.00
_cell.angle_beta   90.00
_cell.angle_gamma   90.00
#
_symmetry.space_group_name_H-M   'P 1'
#
loop_
_entity.id
_entity.type
_entity.pdbx_description
1 polymer ?
#
loop_
_entity_poly.entity_id
_entity_poly.type
_entity_poly.pdbx_seq_one_letter_code
_entity_poly.pdbx_strand_id
1 'polypeptide(L)'
;MAMKTSVRHLTNRRKGMNVRLLGGGALALLCLACGGGNVFFREGRRAELRKDYDTALVYFEKAVQSQPDNSLFLIHEKTARTLAADFHLRQGRRLLAYGRPDEAAGEFQKAVGIDPTNMAAAQELARIAAEQAAAKRTREQELKQALKPVEEPAGPAPVKLKALPPEPIAHIHISGDAK
;
A
#
# COMPACT_ATOMS: atom_id res chain seq x y z
N MET A 1 -58.55 -0.14 84.66
CA MET A 1 -58.23 -1.53 85.01
C MET A 1 -57.51 -2.15 83.82
N ALA A 2 -56.20 -1.92 83.69
CA ALA A 2 -55.11 -2.74 84.26
C ALA A 2 -55.03 -4.12 83.59
N MET A 3 -54.06 -4.30 82.67
CA MET A 3 -52.89 -5.20 82.80
C MET A 3 -53.09 -6.34 81.78
N LYS A 4 -52.11 -6.87 81.03
CA LYS A 4 -50.69 -7.07 81.29
C LYS A 4 -50.00 -7.39 79.95
N THR A 5 -48.77 -6.89 79.84
CA THR A 5 -47.65 -7.40 79.06
C THR A 5 -47.55 -8.94 78.95
N SER A 6 -47.17 -9.48 77.79
CA SER A 6 -46.04 -10.42 77.69
C SER A 6 -45.65 -10.71 76.24
N VAL A 7 -44.45 -10.28 75.90
CA VAL A 7 -43.61 -10.77 74.80
C VAL A 7 -43.46 -12.28 74.92
N ARG A 8 -43.42 -13.03 73.81
CA ARG A 8 -42.63 -14.28 73.65
C ARG A 8 -42.55 -14.75 72.20
N HIS A 9 -41.29 -14.87 71.77
CA HIS A 9 -40.71 -15.80 70.79
C HIS A 9 -41.00 -15.67 69.29
N LEU A 10 -40.01 -15.06 68.63
CA LEU A 10 -39.26 -15.58 67.47
C LEU A 10 -39.73 -16.95 66.95
N THR A 11 -40.04 -17.03 65.64
CA THR A 11 -39.44 -18.02 64.72
C THR A 11 -39.83 -17.72 63.27
N ASN A 12 -38.86 -17.13 62.57
CA ASN A 12 -38.47 -17.38 61.18
C ASN A 12 -39.46 -18.18 60.30
N ARG A 13 -40.21 -17.47 59.44
CA ARG A 13 -40.65 -18.00 58.15
C ARG A 13 -40.04 -17.19 57.03
N ARG A 14 -39.01 -17.77 56.42
CA ARG A 14 -38.59 -17.51 55.04
C ARG A 14 -39.82 -17.50 54.13
N LYS A 15 -39.99 -16.42 53.34
CA LYS A 15 -40.33 -16.42 51.91
C LYS A 15 -40.79 -15.02 51.50
N GLY A 16 -40.16 -14.48 50.45
CA GLY A 16 -40.57 -13.25 49.80
C GLY A 16 -39.42 -12.32 49.42
N MET A 17 -38.37 -12.83 48.77
CA MET A 17 -37.40 -11.96 48.11
C MET A 17 -38.05 -11.46 46.83
N ASN A 18 -38.58 -10.24 46.91
CA ASN A 18 -39.22 -9.53 45.80
C ASN A 18 -38.19 -9.32 44.67
N VAL A 19 -38.45 -9.94 43.52
CA VAL A 19 -37.83 -9.62 42.23
C VAL A 19 -38.21 -8.18 41.89
N ARG A 20 -37.31 -7.22 42.12
CA ARG A 20 -37.43 -5.88 41.54
C ARG A 20 -36.04 -5.38 41.15
N LEU A 21 -35.93 -5.02 39.87
CA LEU A 21 -34.78 -4.45 39.14
C LEU A 21 -33.77 -5.47 38.61
N LEU A 22 -34.16 -6.20 37.57
CA LEU A 22 -33.22 -6.72 36.58
C LEU A 22 -33.48 -6.08 35.22
N GLY A 23 -32.46 -5.40 34.70
CA GLY A 23 -32.10 -5.38 33.28
C GLY A 23 -33.13 -4.83 32.29
N GLY A 24 -33.23 -3.51 32.16
CA GLY A 24 -33.94 -2.88 31.05
C GLY A 24 -33.18 -1.66 30.56
N GLY A 25 -32.25 -1.82 29.62
CA GLY A 25 -31.60 -0.64 29.02
C GLY A 25 -30.35 -0.81 28.16
N ALA A 26 -29.97 -2.02 27.72
CA ALA A 26 -28.71 -2.18 26.96
C ALA A 26 -28.80 -3.01 25.66
N LEU A 27 -29.98 -3.29 25.10
CA LEU A 27 -30.09 -4.13 23.90
C LEU A 27 -31.11 -3.62 22.87
N ALA A 28 -30.98 -2.36 22.45
CA ALA A 28 -31.81 -1.79 21.39
C ALA A 28 -30.99 -1.02 20.33
N LEU A 29 -29.83 -1.55 19.92
CA LEU A 29 -28.96 -0.90 18.93
C LEU A 29 -28.43 -1.82 17.82
N LEU A 30 -29.09 -2.96 17.53
CA LEU A 30 -28.54 -3.94 16.57
C LEU A 30 -29.21 -4.04 15.19
N CYS A 31 -30.15 -3.18 14.78
CA CYS A 31 -30.91 -3.43 13.54
C CYS A 31 -31.15 -2.20 12.64
N LEU A 32 -30.12 -1.40 12.32
CA LEU A 32 -30.24 -0.37 11.26
C LEU A 32 -29.28 -0.56 10.07
N ALA A 33 -28.52 -1.66 9.99
CA ALA A 33 -27.47 -1.82 8.97
C ALA A 33 -27.91 -2.42 7.62
N CYS A 34 -29.11 -2.99 7.48
CA CYS A 34 -29.43 -3.83 6.30
C CYS A 34 -29.87 -3.09 5.01
N GLY A 35 -29.87 -1.76 4.96
CA GLY A 35 -30.46 -1.00 3.82
C GLY A 35 -29.50 -0.57 2.69
N GLY A 36 -28.18 -0.59 2.90
CA GLY A 36 -27.22 0.07 2.00
C GLY A 36 -26.80 -0.71 0.75
N GLY A 37 -26.86 -2.05 0.79
CA GLY A 37 -26.26 -2.91 -0.25
C GLY A 37 -26.79 -2.68 -1.66
N ASN A 38 -28.11 -2.51 -1.81
CA ASN A 38 -28.75 -2.28 -3.12
C ASN A 38 -28.34 -0.95 -3.76
N VAL A 39 -28.07 0.09 -2.97
CA VAL A 39 -27.62 1.39 -3.48
C VAL A 39 -26.20 1.24 -4.04
N PHE A 40 -25.29 0.63 -3.28
CA PHE A 40 -23.93 0.37 -3.75
C PHE A 40 -23.92 -0.53 -4.99
N PHE A 41 -24.73 -1.57 -5.01
CA PHE A 41 -24.86 -2.44 -6.18
C PHE A 41 -25.28 -1.67 -7.44
N ARG A 42 -26.28 -0.79 -7.32
CA ARG A 42 -26.74 0.04 -8.45
C ARG A 42 -25.66 1.00 -8.94
N GLU A 43 -24.92 1.65 -8.03
CA GLU A 43 -23.82 2.53 -8.43
C GLU A 43 -22.67 1.75 -9.07
N GLY A 44 -22.36 0.55 -8.57
CA GLY A 44 -21.38 -0.36 -9.18
C GLY A 44 -21.76 -0.73 -10.61
N ARG A 45 -23.03 -1.10 -10.83
CA ARG A 45 -23.57 -1.37 -12.18
C ARG A 45 -23.48 -0.16 -13.11
N ARG A 46 -23.73 1.06 -12.60
CA ARG A 46 -23.58 2.29 -13.40
C ARG A 46 -22.12 2.56 -13.78
N ALA A 47 -21.18 2.34 -12.85
CA ALA A 47 -19.76 2.46 -13.13
C ALA A 47 -19.28 1.42 -14.16
N GLU A 48 -19.73 0.17 -14.03
CA GLU A 48 -19.46 -0.91 -14.99
C GLU A 48 -19.94 -0.57 -16.41
N LEU A 49 -21.14 0.01 -16.55
CA LEU A 49 -21.67 0.48 -17.85
C LEU A 49 -20.80 1.58 -18.48
N ARG A 50 -20.13 2.40 -17.65
CA ARG A 50 -19.16 3.40 -18.10
C ARG A 50 -17.76 2.81 -18.34
N LYS A 51 -17.56 1.51 -18.11
CA LYS A 51 -16.26 0.82 -18.12
C LYS A 51 -15.26 1.38 -17.11
N ASP A 52 -15.78 2.02 -16.07
CA ASP A 52 -15.02 2.49 -14.92
C ASP A 52 -14.95 1.34 -13.91
N TYR A 53 -14.09 0.37 -14.24
CA TYR A 53 -14.03 -0.92 -13.54
C TYR A 53 -13.49 -0.78 -12.12
N ASP A 54 -12.60 0.17 -11.87
CA ASP A 54 -12.04 0.46 -10.54
C ASP A 54 -13.15 0.96 -9.61
N THR A 55 -13.93 1.94 -10.06
CA THR A 55 -15.07 2.45 -9.29
C THR A 55 -16.13 1.39 -9.12
N ALA A 56 -16.40 0.58 -10.16
CA ALA A 56 -17.35 -0.52 -10.09
C ALA A 56 -16.97 -1.53 -9.00
N LEU A 57 -15.70 -1.95 -8.96
CA LEU A 57 -15.18 -2.88 -7.96
C LEU A 57 -15.39 -2.36 -6.54
N VAL A 58 -15.02 -1.10 -6.26
CA VAL A 58 -15.20 -0.50 -4.93
C VAL A 58 -16.67 -0.51 -4.50
N TYR A 59 -17.60 -0.22 -5.41
CA TYR A 59 -19.03 -0.25 -5.07
C TYR A 59 -19.55 -1.68 -4.86
N PHE A 60 -19.09 -2.66 -5.62
CA PHE A 60 -19.49 -4.05 -5.40
C PHE A 60 -18.89 -4.62 -4.10
N GLU A 61 -17.66 -4.26 -3.74
CA GLU A 61 -17.07 -4.60 -2.44
C GLU A 61 -17.91 -4.04 -1.28
N LYS A 62 -18.38 -2.79 -1.39
CA LYS A 62 -19.30 -2.20 -0.40
C LYS A 62 -20.65 -2.91 -0.36
N ALA A 63 -21.16 -3.36 -1.51
CA ALA A 63 -22.40 -4.12 -1.58
C ALA A 63 -22.26 -5.47 -0.86
N VAL A 64 -21.17 -6.20 -1.12
CA VAL A 64 -20.82 -7.46 -0.43
C VAL A 64 -20.62 -7.22 1.07
N GLN A 65 -19.90 -6.17 1.46
CA GLN A 65 -19.70 -5.83 2.88
C GLN A 65 -21.02 -5.56 3.60
N SER A 66 -22.00 -4.96 2.90
CA SER A 66 -23.32 -4.67 3.46
C SER A 66 -24.20 -5.92 3.59
N GLN A 67 -24.10 -6.84 2.63
CA GLN A 67 -24.88 -8.09 2.59
C GLN A 67 -24.01 -9.25 2.07
N PRO A 68 -23.20 -9.88 2.95
CA PRO A 68 -22.24 -10.91 2.56
C PRO A 68 -22.89 -12.18 1.99
N ASP A 69 -24.11 -12.51 2.45
CA ASP A 69 -24.84 -13.72 2.02
C ASP A 69 -25.56 -13.54 0.67
N ASN A 70 -25.55 -12.33 0.11
CA ASN A 70 -26.20 -12.07 -1.16
C ASN A 70 -25.33 -12.55 -2.32
N SER A 71 -25.68 -13.71 -2.90
CA SER A 71 -24.93 -14.32 -3.99
C SER A 71 -24.79 -13.42 -5.23
N LEU A 72 -25.77 -12.57 -5.51
CA LEU A 72 -25.69 -11.64 -6.64
C LEU A 72 -24.54 -10.63 -6.45
N PHE A 73 -24.37 -10.12 -5.23
CA PHE A 73 -23.30 -9.16 -4.94
C PHE A 73 -21.93 -9.83 -5.02
N LEU A 74 -21.79 -11.05 -4.48
CA LEU A 74 -20.57 -11.84 -4.59
C LEU A 74 -20.18 -12.12 -6.04
N ILE A 75 -21.14 -12.48 -6.89
CA ILE A 75 -20.89 -12.73 -8.32
C ILE A 75 -20.38 -11.45 -8.99
N HIS A 76 -21.07 -10.33 -8.80
CA HIS A 76 -20.69 -9.07 -9.45
C HIS A 76 -19.36 -8.51 -8.94
N GLU A 77 -19.05 -8.66 -7.66
CA GLU A 77 -17.76 -8.28 -7.09
C GLU A 77 -16.62 -9.10 -7.74
N LYS A 78 -16.78 -10.42 -7.83
CA LYS A 78 -15.81 -11.29 -8.49
C LYS A 78 -15.64 -10.96 -9.97
N THR A 79 -16.75 -10.76 -10.69
CA THR A 79 -16.70 -10.34 -12.10
C THR A 79 -16.00 -9.00 -12.25
N ALA A 80 -16.27 -8.03 -11.37
CA ALA A 80 -15.63 -6.73 -11.41
C ALA A 80 -14.12 -6.81 -11.15
N ARG A 81 -13.65 -7.68 -10.24
CA ARG A 81 -12.21 -7.95 -10.07
C ARG A 81 -11.55 -8.38 -11.37
N THR A 82 -12.12 -9.39 -12.03
CA THR A 82 -11.56 -9.89 -13.30
C THR A 82 -11.58 -8.81 -14.38
N LEU A 83 -12.66 -8.02 -14.50
CA LEU A 83 -12.76 -6.94 -15.47
C LEU A 83 -11.76 -5.79 -15.21
N ALA A 84 -11.59 -5.39 -13.96
CA ALA A 84 -10.64 -4.36 -13.55
C ALA A 84 -9.19 -4.83 -13.76
N ALA A 85 -8.87 -6.08 -13.40
CA ALA A 85 -7.56 -6.65 -13.65
C ALA A 85 -7.24 -6.72 -15.16
N ASP A 86 -8.19 -7.16 -15.97
CA ASP A 86 -8.05 -7.18 -17.43
C ASP A 86 -7.93 -5.79 -18.05
N PHE A 87 -8.59 -4.79 -17.45
CA PHE A 87 -8.43 -3.40 -17.86
C PHE A 87 -6.99 -2.93 -17.64
N HIS A 88 -6.45 -3.12 -16.45
CA HIS A 88 -5.06 -2.77 -16.13
C HIS A 88 -4.05 -3.57 -16.95
N LEU A 89 -4.29 -4.85 -17.22
CA LEU A 89 -3.48 -5.65 -18.16
C LEU A 89 -3.41 -5.00 -19.55
N ARG A 90 -4.56 -4.54 -20.08
CA ARG A 90 -4.58 -3.86 -21.39
C ARG A 90 -3.88 -2.50 -21.34
N GLN A 91 -4.00 -1.74 -20.26
CA GLN A 91 -3.27 -0.47 -20.11
C GLN A 91 -1.76 -0.70 -20.05
N GLY A 92 -1.29 -1.67 -19.26
CA GLY A 92 0.12 -2.03 -19.21
C GLY A 92 0.68 -2.43 -20.58
N ARG A 93 -0.06 -3.23 -21.34
CA ARG A 93 0.34 -3.60 -22.72
C ARG A 93 0.42 -2.39 -23.67
N ARG A 94 -0.49 -1.42 -23.52
CA ARG A 94 -0.42 -0.16 -24.28
C ARG A 94 0.82 0.65 -23.89
N LEU A 95 1.11 0.77 -22.60
CA LEU A 95 2.30 1.48 -22.10
C LEU A 95 3.59 0.85 -22.61
N LEU A 96 3.66 -0.49 -22.69
CA LEU A 96 4.77 -1.19 -23.33
C LEU A 96 4.90 -0.83 -24.81
N ALA A 97 3.79 -0.77 -25.56
CA ALA A 97 3.81 -0.35 -26.96
C ALA A 97 4.27 1.10 -27.14
N TYR A 98 4.12 1.94 -26.12
CA TYR A 98 4.65 3.31 -26.08
C TYR A 98 6.07 3.43 -25.51
N GLY A 99 6.75 2.31 -25.21
CA GLY A 99 8.11 2.32 -24.66
C GLY A 99 8.18 2.82 -23.22
N ARG A 100 7.10 2.65 -22.43
CA ARG A 100 7.00 3.08 -21.03
C ARG A 100 6.94 1.87 -20.08
N PRO A 101 8.02 1.07 -19.95
CA PRO A 101 8.00 -0.19 -19.21
C PRO A 101 7.79 -0.02 -17.70
N ASP A 102 8.30 1.06 -17.10
CA ASP A 102 8.16 1.30 -15.66
C ASP A 102 6.69 1.58 -15.27
N GLU A 103 5.99 2.35 -16.11
CA GLU A 103 4.56 2.61 -15.91
C GLU A 103 3.71 1.37 -16.23
N ALA A 104 4.10 0.60 -17.24
CA ALA A 104 3.47 -0.68 -17.54
C ALA A 104 3.57 -1.66 -16.36
N ALA A 105 4.72 -1.70 -15.69
CA ALA A 105 4.90 -2.52 -14.48
C ALA A 105 3.90 -2.12 -13.38
N GLY A 106 3.67 -0.82 -13.19
CA GLY A 106 2.67 -0.32 -12.24
C GLY A 106 1.24 -0.78 -12.57
N GLU A 107 0.87 -0.77 -13.85
CA GLU A 107 -0.44 -1.29 -14.28
C GLU A 107 -0.55 -2.81 -14.11
N PHE A 108 0.49 -3.59 -14.42
CA PHE A 108 0.46 -5.03 -14.18
C PHE A 108 0.43 -5.38 -12.69
N GLN A 109 1.10 -4.60 -11.83
CA GLN A 109 1.01 -4.73 -10.38
C GLN A 109 -0.43 -4.53 -9.89
N LYS A 110 -1.14 -3.51 -10.39
CA LYS A 110 -2.56 -3.31 -10.07
C LYS A 110 -3.39 -4.50 -10.50
N ALA A 111 -3.19 -4.99 -11.74
CA ALA A 111 -3.93 -6.14 -12.25
C ALA A 111 -3.76 -7.39 -11.38
N VAL A 112 -2.52 -7.74 -11.01
CA VAL A 112 -2.21 -8.88 -10.13
C VAL A 112 -2.74 -8.66 -8.71
N GLY A 113 -2.68 -7.42 -8.20
CA GLY A 113 -3.22 -7.08 -6.88
C GLY A 113 -4.74 -7.17 -6.79
N ILE A 114 -5.45 -6.86 -7.88
CA ILE A 114 -6.91 -6.94 -7.96
C ILE A 114 -7.38 -8.39 -8.14
N ASP A 115 -6.77 -9.12 -9.10
CA ASP A 115 -7.07 -10.51 -9.40
C ASP A 115 -5.77 -11.33 -9.54
N PRO A 116 -5.35 -12.03 -8.46
CA PRO A 116 -4.16 -12.89 -8.49
C PRO A 116 -4.24 -14.06 -9.48
N THR A 117 -5.43 -14.38 -10.00
CA THR A 117 -5.60 -15.44 -11.01
C THR A 117 -5.27 -14.97 -12.43
N ASN A 118 -5.02 -13.67 -12.63
CA ASN A 118 -4.61 -13.11 -13.92
C ASN A 118 -3.15 -13.46 -14.26
N MET A 119 -2.94 -14.68 -14.77
CA MET A 119 -1.61 -15.18 -15.12
C MET A 119 -0.92 -14.34 -16.20
N ALA A 120 -1.68 -13.74 -17.11
CA ALA A 120 -1.11 -12.89 -18.16
C ALA A 120 -0.46 -11.63 -17.56
N ALA A 121 -1.10 -10.97 -16.59
CA ALA A 121 -0.51 -9.83 -15.90
C ALA A 121 0.71 -10.23 -15.08
N ALA A 122 0.65 -11.37 -14.38
CA ALA A 122 1.78 -11.89 -13.62
C ALA A 122 3.00 -12.19 -14.51
N GLN A 123 2.78 -12.75 -15.69
CA GLN A 123 3.84 -13.02 -16.67
C GLN A 123 4.49 -11.75 -17.21
N GLU A 124 3.69 -10.73 -17.58
CA GLU A 124 4.22 -9.46 -18.07
C GLU A 124 5.03 -8.72 -17.00
N LEU A 125 4.53 -8.70 -15.75
CA LEU A 125 5.23 -8.11 -14.61
C LEU A 125 6.56 -8.82 -14.34
N ALA A 126 6.57 -10.16 -14.36
CA ALA A 126 7.78 -10.96 -14.18
C ALA A 126 8.81 -10.69 -15.28
N ARG A 127 8.36 -10.52 -16.54
CA ARG A 127 9.25 -10.18 -17.66
C ARG A 127 9.94 -8.84 -17.42
N ILE A 128 9.18 -7.80 -17.09
CA ILE A 128 9.75 -6.47 -16.85
C ILE A 128 10.71 -6.47 -15.65
N ALA A 129 10.35 -7.16 -14.57
CA ALA A 129 11.21 -7.27 -13.39
C ALA A 129 12.55 -7.96 -13.73
N ALA A 130 12.52 -9.00 -14.58
CA ALA A 130 13.73 -9.67 -15.05
C ALA A 130 14.60 -8.75 -15.92
N GLU A 131 14.01 -7.99 -16.83
CA GLU A 131 14.70 -7.02 -17.68
C GLU A 131 15.37 -5.91 -16.84
N GLN A 132 14.64 -5.34 -15.87
CA GLN A 132 15.17 -4.32 -14.96
C GLN A 132 16.30 -4.87 -14.08
N ALA A 133 16.17 -6.10 -13.57
CA ALA A 133 17.22 -6.74 -12.79
C ALA A 133 18.48 -7.00 -13.62
N ALA A 134 18.33 -7.40 -14.88
CA ALA A 134 19.45 -7.57 -15.81
C ALA A 134 20.14 -6.22 -16.09
N ALA A 135 19.37 -5.18 -16.42
CA ALA A 135 19.90 -3.84 -16.67
C ALA A 135 20.65 -3.27 -15.46
N LYS A 136 20.11 -3.46 -14.24
CA LYS A 136 20.78 -3.07 -12.99
C LYS A 136 22.11 -3.78 -12.80
N ARG A 137 22.16 -5.09 -13.04
CA ARG A 137 23.40 -5.88 -12.95
C ARG A 137 24.45 -5.39 -13.95
N THR A 138 24.06 -5.14 -15.19
CA THR A 138 24.96 -4.60 -16.21
C THR A 138 25.53 -3.24 -15.79
N ARG A 139 24.66 -2.32 -15.35
CA ARG A 139 25.08 -1.01 -14.87
C ARG A 139 26.03 -1.09 -13.68
N GLU A 140 25.79 -2.00 -12.74
CA GLU A 140 26.69 -2.24 -11.62
C GLU A 140 28.06 -2.79 -12.07
N GLN A 141 28.09 -3.66 -13.08
CA GLN A 141 29.33 -4.20 -13.65
C GLN A 141 30.13 -3.12 -14.38
N GLU A 142 29.47 -2.30 -15.20
CA GLU A 142 30.08 -1.16 -15.89
C GLU A 142 30.66 -0.16 -14.89
N LEU A 143 29.91 0.17 -13.84
CA LEU A 143 30.38 1.05 -12.78
C LEU A 143 31.60 0.45 -12.06
N LYS A 144 31.58 -0.86 -11.75
CA LYS A 144 32.74 -1.54 -11.16
C LYS A 144 33.95 -1.52 -12.07
N GLN A 145 33.78 -1.65 -13.39
CA GLN A 145 34.87 -1.58 -14.35
C GLN A 145 35.42 -0.16 -14.49
N ALA A 146 34.56 0.85 -14.53
CA ALA A 146 34.95 2.26 -14.58
C ALA A 146 35.66 2.73 -13.29
N LEU A 147 35.32 2.11 -12.15
CA LEU A 147 35.95 2.39 -10.85
C LEU A 147 37.18 1.51 -10.56
N LYS A 148 37.52 0.53 -11.41
CA LYS A 148 38.83 -0.13 -11.28
C LYS A 148 39.88 0.97 -11.41
N PRO A 149 40.85 1.07 -10.48
CA PRO A 149 41.94 2.00 -10.66
C PRO A 149 42.51 1.74 -12.05
N VAL A 150 42.46 2.75 -12.91
CA VAL A 150 43.43 2.82 -13.99
C VAL A 150 44.75 2.73 -13.24
N GLU A 151 45.45 1.61 -13.36
CA GLU A 151 46.88 1.61 -13.10
C GLU A 151 47.39 2.71 -14.02
N GLU A 152 47.51 3.92 -13.48
CA GLU A 152 48.27 4.97 -14.12
C GLU A 152 49.58 4.29 -14.47
N PRO A 153 49.94 4.18 -15.78
CA PRO A 153 51.27 3.73 -16.11
C PRO A 153 52.19 4.62 -15.30
N ALA A 154 52.92 4.01 -14.35
CA ALA A 154 53.62 4.67 -13.26
C ALA A 154 53.89 6.13 -13.63
N GLY A 155 53.16 7.06 -12.99
CA GLY A 155 53.10 8.47 -13.39
C GLY A 155 54.48 8.98 -13.80
N PRO A 156 54.57 9.89 -14.80
CA PRO A 156 55.82 10.24 -15.47
C PRO A 156 56.94 10.33 -14.45
N ALA A 157 58.01 9.54 -14.68
CA ALA A 157 59.13 9.30 -13.76
C ALA A 157 59.35 10.48 -12.81
N PRO A 158 59.44 10.23 -11.48
CA PRO A 158 59.35 11.27 -10.46
C PRO A 158 60.10 12.51 -10.91
N VAL A 159 59.36 13.59 -11.17
CA VAL A 159 59.93 14.84 -11.67
C VAL A 159 61.02 15.23 -10.68
N LYS A 160 62.28 15.05 -11.08
CA LYS A 160 63.44 15.50 -10.30
C LYS A 160 63.41 17.02 -10.33
N LEU A 161 62.74 17.60 -9.34
CA LEU A 161 62.82 19.02 -9.07
C LEU A 161 64.28 19.34 -8.79
N LYS A 162 64.89 20.14 -9.66
CA LYS A 162 66.23 20.66 -9.45
C LYS A 162 66.16 21.48 -8.16
N ALA A 163 67.04 21.20 -7.20
CA ALA A 163 67.14 22.00 -5.99
C ALA A 163 67.32 23.47 -6.40
N LEU A 164 66.51 24.34 -5.81
CA LEU A 164 66.62 25.78 -6.05
C LEU A 164 68.07 26.21 -5.74
N PRO A 165 68.67 27.06 -6.58
CA PRO A 165 69.99 27.58 -6.28
C PRO A 165 69.96 28.26 -4.91
N PRO A 166 70.99 28.07 -4.05
CA PRO A 166 71.05 28.69 -2.72
C PRO A 166 71.26 30.20 -2.76
N GLU A 167 71.23 30.80 -3.95
CA GLU A 167 71.36 32.24 -4.11
C GLU A 167 70.09 32.92 -3.56
N PRO A 168 70.23 33.93 -2.70
CA PRO A 168 69.08 34.68 -2.21
C PRO A 168 68.37 35.32 -3.40
N ILE A 169 67.06 35.12 -3.50
CA ILE A 169 66.23 35.70 -4.56
C ILE A 169 66.20 37.22 -4.33
N ALA A 170 67.16 37.94 -4.91
CA ALA A 170 67.37 39.35 -4.65
C ALA A 170 66.35 40.27 -5.36
N HIS A 171 65.43 39.72 -6.15
CA HIS A 171 64.58 40.52 -7.05
C HIS A 171 63.13 40.00 -7.08
N ILE A 172 62.45 40.00 -5.92
CA ILE A 172 60.99 39.90 -5.90
C ILE A 172 60.43 41.31 -5.70
N HIS A 173 60.04 41.97 -6.79
CA HIS A 173 59.24 43.20 -6.72
C HIS A 173 57.76 42.81 -6.64
N ILE A 174 57.20 42.85 -5.43
CA ILE A 174 55.75 42.70 -5.22
C ILE A 174 55.13 44.07 -5.47
N SER A 175 54.63 44.33 -6.68
CA SER A 175 53.75 45.46 -6.93
C SER A 175 52.35 45.12 -6.41
N GLY A 176 52.05 45.60 -5.20
CA GLY A 176 50.71 45.52 -4.63
C GLY A 176 49.81 46.56 -5.28
N ASP A 177 49.07 46.16 -6.31
CA ASP A 177 47.96 46.96 -6.82
C ASP A 177 46.75 46.73 -5.91
N ALA A 178 46.58 47.63 -4.94
CA ALA A 178 45.35 47.76 -4.18
C ALA A 178 44.49 48.86 -4.82
N LYS A 179 43.32 48.48 -5.35
CA LYS A 179 42.19 49.40 -5.52
C LYS A 179 40.87 48.68 -5.30
#